data_AF-A0A965EY46-F1
#
_entry.id   AF-A0A965EY46-F1
#
_cell.length_a   1.000
_cell.length_b   1.000
_cell.length_c   1.000
_cell.angle_alpha   90.00
_cell.angle_beta   90.00
_cell.angle_gamma   90.00
#
_symmetry.space_group_name_H-M   'P 1'
#
loop_
_entity.id
_entity.type
_entity.pdbx_description
1 polymer ?
#
loop_
_entity_poly.entity_id
_entity_poly.type
_entity_poly.pdbx_seq_one_letter_code
_entity_poly.pdbx_strand_id
1 'polypeptide(L)'
;ALERLGDAGPLTSLPGVGVWTAAETAQRALGDTDALSVGDYHLSAMVGWTLLGRPVDDDAMVELLEPMRPHRYRAVRLLEVSGLARLPRRGPRLPIQQISRL
;
A
#
# COMPACT_ATOMS: atom_id res chain seq x y z
N ALA A 1 8.76 18.63 1.02
CA ALA A 1 8.31 17.42 1.76
C ALA A 1 7.87 16.28 0.82
N LEU A 2 7.22 16.57 -0.31
CA LEU A 2 6.86 15.58 -1.34
C LEU A 2 8.03 15.11 -2.22
N GLU A 3 9.15 15.84 -2.25
CA GLU A 3 10.30 15.55 -3.14
C GLU A 3 11.08 14.26 -2.80
N ARG A 4 10.87 13.64 -1.63
CA ARG A 4 11.49 12.34 -1.28
C ARG A 4 10.54 11.15 -1.31
N LEU A 5 9.26 11.39 -1.62
CA LEU A 5 8.27 10.35 -1.87
C LEU A 5 8.17 9.99 -3.36
N GLY A 6 8.66 10.87 -4.23
CA GLY A 6 8.62 10.74 -5.69
C GLY A 6 9.91 10.24 -6.35
N ASP A 7 10.96 9.94 -5.59
CA ASP A 7 12.17 9.31 -6.14
C ASP A 7 11.94 7.81 -6.21
N ALA A 8 10.93 7.44 -7.00
CA ALA A 8 10.77 6.08 -7.45
C ALA A 8 12.10 5.78 -8.17
N GLY A 9 12.93 4.96 -7.50
CA GLY A 9 14.35 4.86 -7.83
C GLY A 9 14.58 4.39 -9.27
N PRO A 10 15.82 4.05 -9.66
CA PRO A 10 16.17 3.66 -11.03
C PRO A 10 15.20 2.66 -11.71
N LEU A 11 14.47 1.86 -10.93
CA LEU A 11 13.40 0.97 -11.38
C LEU A 11 12.31 1.64 -12.22
N THR A 12 11.83 2.85 -11.92
CA THR A 12 10.74 3.47 -12.70
C THR A 12 11.19 4.05 -14.04
N SER A 13 12.49 4.00 -14.34
CA SER A 13 12.97 4.26 -15.70
C SER A 13 12.60 3.14 -16.68
N LEU A 14 12.22 1.96 -16.17
CA LEU A 14 11.82 0.82 -16.98
C LEU A 14 10.35 0.96 -17.45
N PRO A 15 10.06 0.81 -18.76
CA PRO A 15 8.69 0.83 -19.25
C PRO A 15 7.80 -0.20 -18.54
N GLY A 16 6.64 0.26 -18.04
CA GLY A 16 5.70 -0.59 -17.29
C GLY A 16 5.97 -0.69 -15.79
N VAL A 17 7.04 -0.08 -15.28
CA VAL A 17 7.32 -0.03 -13.82
C VAL A 17 6.91 1.34 -13.27
N GLY A 18 5.79 1.36 -12.56
CA GLY A 18 5.32 2.55 -11.84
C GLY A 18 5.80 2.62 -10.39
N VAL A 19 5.41 3.69 -9.70
CA VAL A 19 5.78 3.96 -8.29
C VAL A 19 5.37 2.82 -7.35
N TRP A 20 4.19 2.22 -7.58
CA TRP A 20 3.70 1.07 -6.82
C TRP A 20 4.63 -0.14 -6.97
N THR A 21 4.97 -0.53 -8.20
CA THR A 21 5.86 -1.67 -8.47
C THR A 21 7.25 -1.45 -7.88
N ALA A 22 7.78 -0.23 -7.99
CA ALA A 22 9.07 0.13 -7.40
C ALA A 22 9.05 0.02 -5.87
N ALA A 23 7.99 0.50 -5.22
CA ALA A 23 7.81 0.37 -3.78
C ALA A 23 7.71 -1.11 -3.37
N GLU A 24 6.83 -1.90 -4.02
CA GLU A 24 6.64 -3.33 -3.71
C GLU A 24 7.95 -4.12 -3.81
N THR A 25 8.79 -3.78 -4.79
CA THR A 25 10.13 -4.35 -4.98
C THR A 25 11.08 -3.92 -3.87
N ALA A 26 11.15 -2.62 -3.58
CA ALA A 26 12.04 -2.09 -2.55
C ALA A 26 11.75 -2.71 -1.17
N GLN A 27 10.48 -2.88 -0.82
CA GLN A 27 10.04 -3.53 0.42
C GLN A 27 10.53 -4.98 0.54
N ARG A 28 10.26 -5.80 -0.47
CA ARG A 28 10.38 -7.26 -0.40
C ARG A 28 11.77 -7.76 -0.78
N ALA A 29 12.38 -7.13 -1.78
CA ALA A 29 13.68 -7.54 -2.30
C ALA A 29 14.84 -6.79 -1.65
N LEU A 30 14.65 -5.52 -1.27
CA LEU A 30 15.72 -4.66 -0.76
C LEU A 30 15.57 -4.32 0.73
N GLY A 31 14.43 -4.62 1.34
CA GLY A 31 14.17 -4.38 2.76
C GLY A 31 13.92 -2.91 3.11
N ASP A 32 13.52 -2.07 2.14
CA ASP A 32 13.21 -0.66 2.40
C ASP A 32 12.02 -0.56 3.37
N THR A 33 12.26 0.10 4.50
CA THR A 33 11.31 0.20 5.61
C THR A 33 10.32 1.33 5.45
N ASP A 34 10.53 2.21 4.47
CA ASP A 34 9.78 3.45 4.26
C ASP A 34 9.11 3.55 2.87
N ALA A 35 9.33 2.56 2.01
CA ALA A 35 8.74 2.45 0.67
C ALA A 35 7.24 2.10 0.72
N LEU A 36 6.40 3.11 0.97
CA LEU A 36 4.94 2.98 1.01
C LEU A 36 4.35 2.71 -0.39
N SER A 37 3.49 1.69 -0.53
CA SER A 37 2.84 1.29 -1.79
C SER A 37 1.72 2.25 -2.24
N VAL A 38 2.06 3.51 -2.51
CA VAL A 38 1.14 4.47 -3.13
C VAL A 38 0.63 3.91 -4.46
N GLY A 39 -0.67 4.03 -4.73
CA GLY A 39 -1.35 3.43 -5.88
C GLY A 39 -1.85 2.00 -5.65
N ASP A 40 -1.64 1.41 -4.47
CA ASP A 40 -2.25 0.13 -4.13
C ASP A 40 -3.77 0.28 -3.95
N TYR A 41 -4.53 -0.58 -4.61
CA TYR A 41 -5.98 -0.49 -4.69
C TYR A 41 -6.71 -0.61 -3.34
N HIS A 42 -6.11 -1.29 -2.37
CA HIS A 42 -6.74 -1.56 -1.07
C HIS A 42 -6.08 -0.83 0.10
N LEU A 43 -4.81 -0.45 -0.05
CA LEU A 43 -3.99 0.00 1.07
C LEU A 43 -4.52 1.25 1.76
N SER A 44 -4.74 2.35 1.03
CA SER A 44 -5.19 3.63 1.61
C SER A 44 -6.56 3.49 2.28
N ALA A 45 -7.49 2.80 1.62
CA ALA A 45 -8.79 2.49 2.22
C ALA A 45 -8.66 1.65 3.50
N MET A 46 -7.82 0.61 3.52
CA MET A 46 -7.59 -0.22 4.72
C MET A 46 -6.99 0.59 5.86
N VAL A 47 -5.97 1.42 5.59
CA VAL A 47 -5.34 2.29 6.57
C VAL A 47 -6.36 3.26 7.16
N GLY A 48 -7.13 3.94 6.32
CA GLY A 48 -8.19 4.86 6.77
C GLY A 48 -9.23 4.17 7.64
N TRP A 49 -9.74 3.01 7.20
CA TRP A 49 -10.75 2.28 7.97
C TRP A 49 -10.23 1.74 9.30
N THR A 50 -8.95 1.42 9.37
CA THR A 50 -8.32 0.90 10.58
C THR A 50 -8.01 1.99 11.59
N LEU A 51 -7.44 3.12 11.15
CA LEU A 51 -6.96 4.18 12.04
C LEU A 51 -8.00 5.28 12.30
N LEU A 52 -8.87 5.56 11.32
CA LEU A 52 -9.82 6.68 11.36
C LEU A 52 -11.28 6.25 11.30
N GLY A 53 -11.56 4.96 11.02
CA GLY A 53 -12.93 4.46 10.88
C GLY A 53 -13.65 4.98 9.63
N ARG A 54 -12.93 5.47 8.62
CA ARG A 54 -13.46 5.95 7.32
C ARG A 54 -12.40 5.79 6.22
N PRO A 55 -12.75 5.64 4.93
CA PRO A 55 -11.72 5.55 3.89
C PRO A 55 -10.93 6.85 3.76
N VAL A 56 -9.70 6.73 3.26
CA VAL A 56 -8.83 7.83 2.80
C VAL A 56 -8.27 7.47 1.43
N ASP A 57 -7.82 8.49 0.69
CA ASP A 57 -7.02 8.32 -0.52
C ASP A 57 -5.52 8.23 -0.17
N ASP A 58 -4.68 8.13 -1.21
CA ASP A 58 -3.25 7.93 -1.05
C ASP A 58 -2.56 9.17 -0.45
N ASP A 59 -2.96 10.37 -0.84
CA ASP A 59 -2.39 11.62 -0.32
C ASP A 59 -2.66 11.74 1.19
N ALA A 60 -3.90 11.51 1.62
CA ALA A 60 -4.24 11.53 3.04
C ALA A 60 -3.58 10.36 3.81
N MET A 61 -3.37 9.20 3.18
CA MET A 61 -2.58 8.11 3.79
C MET A 61 -1.12 8.52 4.01
N VAL A 62 -0.51 9.17 3.03
CA VAL A 62 0.88 9.65 3.10
C VAL A 62 1.04 10.65 4.24
N GLU A 63 0.14 11.62 4.36
CA GLU A 63 0.13 12.58 5.47
C GLU A 63 -0.07 11.90 6.82
N LEU A 64 -1.05 10.98 6.92
CA LEU A 64 -1.36 10.25 8.13
C LEU A 64 -0.17 9.42 8.65
N LEU A 65 0.62 8.84 7.74
CA LEU A 65 1.76 8.00 8.07
C LEU A 65 3.07 8.78 8.20
N GLU A 66 3.13 10.07 7.88
CA GLU A 66 4.35 10.87 7.97
C GLU A 66 5.07 10.78 9.33
N PRO A 67 4.37 10.77 10.48
CA PRO A 67 5.03 10.60 11.79
C PRO A 67 5.75 9.25 11.97
N MET A 68 5.44 8.25 11.14
CA MET A 68 6.04 6.91 11.22
C MET A 68 7.35 6.80 10.44
N ARG A 69 7.83 7.88 9.80
CA ARG A 69 9.16 7.86 9.16
C ARG A 69 10.27 7.50 10.16
N PRO A 70 11.29 6.71 9.74
CA PRO A 70 11.52 6.13 8.41
C PRO A 70 10.93 4.70 8.27
N HIS A 71 9.78 4.42 8.86
CA HIS A 71 9.20 3.09 9.03
C HIS A 71 7.76 3.00 8.52
N ARG A 72 7.37 3.83 7.55
CA ARG A 72 5.98 3.87 7.06
C ARG A 72 5.50 2.54 6.51
N TYR A 73 6.32 1.86 5.69
CA TYR A 73 6.01 0.51 5.23
C TYR A 73 5.96 -0.48 6.40
N ARG A 74 6.90 -0.42 7.34
CA ARG A 74 6.88 -1.32 8.51
C ARG A 74 5.61 -1.15 9.35
N ALA A 75 5.14 0.08 9.56
CA ALA A 75 3.90 0.34 10.29
C ALA A 75 2.69 -0.31 9.59
N VAL A 76 2.58 -0.13 8.27
CA VAL A 76 1.58 -0.83 7.45
C VAL A 76 1.72 -2.34 7.56
N ARG A 77 2.93 -2.87 7.40
CA ARG A 77 3.18 -4.31 7.43
C ARG A 77 2.82 -4.93 8.78
N LEU A 78 3.16 -4.26 9.88
CA LEU A 78 2.78 -4.68 11.22
C LEU A 78 1.26 -4.69 11.38
N LEU A 79 0.57 -3.67 10.86
CA LEU A 79 -0.89 -3.61 10.87
C LEU A 79 -1.52 -4.80 10.12
N GLU A 80 -1.01 -5.12 8.93
CA GLU A 80 -1.46 -6.26 8.12
C GLU A 80 -1.29 -7.60 8.86
N VAL A 81 -0.12 -7.84 9.45
CA VAL A 81 0.16 -9.14 10.09
C VAL A 81 -0.40 -9.25 11.50
N SER A 82 -0.75 -8.13 12.15
CA SER A 82 -1.36 -8.14 13.49
C SER A 82 -2.77 -8.75 13.53
N GLY A 83 -3.45 -8.85 12.39
CA GLY A 83 -4.86 -9.21 12.32
C GLY A 83 -5.81 -8.08 12.78
N LEU A 84 -5.29 -6.89 13.10
CA LEU A 84 -6.08 -5.72 13.51
C LEU A 84 -6.55 -4.86 12.32
N ALA A 85 -5.98 -5.06 11.13
CA ALA A 85 -6.38 -4.37 9.91
C ALA A 85 -7.88 -4.57 9.63
N ARG A 86 -8.59 -3.46 9.45
CA ARG A 86 -10.05 -3.43 9.24
C ARG A 86 -10.37 -2.81 7.89
N LEU A 87 -11.05 -3.56 7.03
CA LEU A 87 -11.72 -3.06 5.83
C LEU A 87 -13.14 -3.65 5.78
N PRO A 88 -14.20 -2.83 5.87
CA PRO A 88 -15.57 -3.34 5.85
C PRO A 88 -15.88 -4.11 4.57
N ARG A 89 -16.43 -5.32 4.72
CA ARG A 89 -16.89 -6.14 3.59
C ARG A 89 -18.19 -5.54 3.04
N ARG A 90 -18.19 -5.09 1.78
CA ARG A 90 -19.35 -4.44 1.14
C ARG A 90 -20.12 -5.30 0.15
N GLY A 91 -19.72 -6.55 -0.07
CA GLY A 91 -20.35 -7.40 -1.07
C GLY A 91 -20.25 -8.90 -0.81
N PRO A 92 -21.07 -9.70 -1.53
CA PRO A 92 -20.98 -11.15 -1.52
C PRO A 92 -19.59 -11.59 -2.00
N ARG A 93 -19.15 -12.79 -1.59
CA ARG A 93 -17.90 -13.37 -2.08
C ARG A 93 -18.02 -13.59 -3.59
N LEU A 94 -16.94 -13.33 -4.33
CA LEU A 94 -16.89 -13.66 -5.76
C LEU A 94 -17.18 -15.17 -5.91
N PRO A 95 -18.09 -15.58 -6.81
CA PRO A 95 -18.31 -17.00 -7.08
C PRO A 95 -17.03 -17.66 -7.61
N ILE A 96 -16.89 -18.96 -7.36
CA ILE A 96 -15.74 -19.74 -7.83
C ILE A 96 -15.71 -19.69 -9.37
N GLN A 97 -14.63 -19.15 -9.93
CA GLN A 97 -14.43 -19.06 -11.38
C GLN A 97 -13.97 -20.42 -11.92
N GLN A 98 -14.63 -20.92 -12.97
CA GLN A 98 -14.21 -22.13 -13.69
C GLN A 98 -13.16 -21.76 -14.72
N ILE A 99 -11.93 -21.48 -14.26
CA ILE A 99 -10.82 -21.00 -15.10
C ILE A 99 -10.49 -21.97 -16.23
N SER A 100 -10.70 -23.27 -16.02
CA SER A 100 -10.50 -24.31 -17.05
C SER A 100 -11.46 -24.22 -18.24
N ARG A 101 -12.43 -23.29 -18.21
CA ARG A 101 -13.40 -23.03 -19.30
C ARG A 101 -13.18 -21.68 -19.98
N LEU A 102 -12.13 -20.94 -19.64
CA LEU A 102 -11.66 -19.77 -20.39
C LEU A 102 -10.86 -20.23 -21.61
#